data_AF-A0AAP5Z378-F1
#
_entry.id   AF-A0AAP5Z378-F1
#
_cell.length_a   1.000
_cell.length_b   1.000
_cell.length_c   1.000
_cell.angle_alpha   90.00
_cell.angle_beta   90.00
_cell.angle_gamma   90.00
#
_symmetry.space_group_name_H-M   'P 1'
#
loop_
_entity.id
_entity.type
_entity.pdbx_description
1 polymer ?
#
loop_
_entity_poly.entity_id
_entity_poly.type
_entity_poly.pdbx_seq_one_letter_code
_entity_poly.pdbx_strand_id
1 'polypeptide(L)'
;MEMIEPTMLLVLALVAFVAGFIDAVAGGGGMLTVPALLSLGLPPHIALGTNKLAATFASSTAAFTYYKKRLFKPQCWGRAFAATLVGATLGTLFV
;
A
#
# COMPACT_ATOMS: atom_id res chain seq x y z
N MET A 1 3.99 -25.16 -2.57
CA MET A 1 3.12 -24.00 -2.33
C MET A 1 1.75 -24.59 -2.03
N GLU A 2 1.50 -24.95 -0.78
CA GLU A 2 0.20 -25.47 -0.37
C GLU A 2 -0.86 -24.48 -0.86
N MET A 3 -1.92 -24.98 -1.51
CA MET A 3 -3.00 -24.10 -1.95
C MET A 3 -3.54 -23.39 -0.73
N ILE A 4 -3.34 -22.07 -0.66
CA ILE A 4 -3.90 -21.24 0.39
C ILE A 4 -5.40 -21.52 0.38
N GLU A 5 -5.92 -22.02 1.49
CA GLU A 5 -7.34 -22.33 1.59
C GLU A 5 -8.18 -21.10 1.22
N PRO A 6 -9.28 -21.25 0.47
CA PRO A 6 -10.14 -20.13 0.07
C PRO A 6 -10.57 -19.26 1.25
N THR A 7 -10.76 -19.86 2.42
CA THR A 7 -11.07 -19.18 3.68
C THR A 7 -9.98 -18.20 4.11
N MET A 8 -8.70 -18.59 4.00
CA MET A 8 -7.57 -17.72 4.35
C MET A 8 -7.46 -16.52 3.39
N LEU A 9 -7.71 -16.72 2.09
CA LEU A 9 -7.76 -15.63 1.12
C LEU A 9 -8.87 -14.62 1.46
N LEU A 10 -10.02 -15.11 1.92
CA LEU A 10 -11.15 -14.28 2.34
C LEU A 10 -10.79 -13.44 3.57
N VAL A 11 -10.14 -14.04 4.56
CA VAL A 11 -9.65 -13.34 5.76
C VAL A 11 -8.60 -12.28 5.39
N LEU A 12 -7.63 -12.64 4.54
CA LEU A 12 -6.62 -11.70 4.03
C LEU A 12 -7.25 -10.54 3.27
N ALA A 13 -8.25 -10.80 2.44
CA ALA A 13 -8.96 -9.77 1.69
C ALA A 13 -9.67 -8.81 2.65
N LEU A 14 -10.30 -9.32 3.71
CA LEU A 14 -10.98 -8.50 4.72
C LEU A 14 -9.97 -7.67 5.52
N VAL A 15 -8.87 -8.28 5.97
CA VAL A 15 -7.77 -7.57 6.65
C VAL A 15 -7.16 -6.50 5.75
N ALA A 16 -6.89 -6.80 4.48
CA ALA A 16 -6.36 -5.86 3.51
C ALA A 16 -7.33 -4.71 3.22
N PHE A 17 -8.64 -4.99 3.18
CA PHE A 17 -9.67 -3.97 3.01
C PHE A 17 -9.72 -3.01 4.21
N VAL A 18 -9.74 -3.55 5.44
CA VAL A 18 -9.73 -2.74 6.66
C VAL A 18 -8.44 -1.95 6.77
N ALA A 19 -7.29 -2.57 6.49
CA ALA A 19 -6.00 -1.92 6.47
C ALA A 19 -5.95 -0.79 5.43
N GLY A 20 -6.49 -1.01 4.22
CA GLY A 20 -6.58 0.02 3.19
C GLY A 20 -7.48 1.19 3.56
N PHE A 21 -8.58 0.92 4.27
CA PHE A 21 -9.44 1.98 4.82
C PHE A 21 -8.71 2.81 5.87
N ILE A 22 -8.00 2.16 6.80
CA ILE A 22 -7.19 2.84 7.83
C ILE A 22 -6.05 3.65 7.18
N ASP A 23 -5.38 3.08 6.19
CA ASP A 23 -4.29 3.75 5.46
C ASP A 23 -4.78 5.03 4.77
N ALA A 24 -6.01 5.02 4.25
CA ALA A 24 -6.63 6.21 3.66
C ALA A 24 -6.99 7.30 4.68
N VAL A 25 -7.22 6.95 5.96
CA VAL A 25 -7.65 7.90 7.01
C VAL A 25 -6.46 8.41 7.84
N ALA A 26 -5.62 7.52 8.35
CA ALA A 26 -4.56 7.82 9.30
C ALA A 26 -3.14 7.55 8.75
N GLY A 27 -3.03 6.75 7.69
CA GLY A 27 -1.77 6.20 7.21
C GLY A 27 -1.25 5.06 8.10
N GLY A 28 -0.53 4.10 7.50
CA GLY A 28 0.11 3.01 8.25
C GLY A 28 -0.62 1.66 8.19
N GLY A 29 -1.50 1.44 7.20
CA GLY A 29 -2.19 0.15 7.02
C GLY A 29 -1.26 -1.05 6.89
N GLY A 30 0.00 -0.80 6.50
CA GLY A 30 1.10 -1.77 6.51
C GLY A 30 1.31 -2.49 7.84
N MET A 31 1.00 -1.85 8.97
CA MET A 31 1.14 -2.46 10.29
C MET A 31 0.16 -3.62 10.51
N LEU A 32 -0.94 -3.71 9.75
CA LEU A 32 -1.89 -4.81 9.81
C LEU A 32 -1.60 -5.88 8.75
N THR A 33 -1.30 -5.46 7.52
CA THR A 33 -1.05 -6.38 6.39
C THR A 33 0.28 -7.11 6.50
N VAL A 34 1.35 -6.47 7.00
CA VAL A 34 2.67 -7.10 7.10
C VAL A 34 2.67 -8.26 8.12
N PRO A 35 2.18 -8.10 9.37
CA PRO A 35 2.06 -9.22 10.30
C PRO A 35 1.13 -10.32 9.79
N ALA A 36 0.02 -9.97 9.13
CA ALA A 36 -0.88 -10.96 8.53
C ALA A 36 -0.19 -11.79 7.45
N LEU A 37 0.57 -11.17 6.55
CA LEU A 37 1.34 -11.88 5.53
C LEU A 37 2.48 -12.73 6.12
N LEU A 38 3.19 -12.20 7.13
CA LEU A 38 4.24 -12.94 7.83
C LEU A 38 3.68 -14.14 8.62
N SER A 39 2.47 -14.04 9.17
CA SER A 39 1.81 -15.13 9.89
C SER A 39 1.50 -16.35 9.02
N LEU A 40 1.44 -16.16 7.70
CA LEU A 40 1.28 -17.23 6.70
C LEU A 40 2.61 -17.89 6.32
N GLY A 41 3.72 -17.49 6.96
CA GLY A 41 5.05 -17.99 6.66
C GLY A 41 5.68 -17.41 5.39
N LEU A 42 5.12 -16.33 4.82
CA LEU A 42 5.78 -15.66 3.69
C LEU A 42 7.12 -15.06 4.13
N PRO A 43 8.17 -15.19 3.31
CA PRO A 43 9.45 -14.58 3.62
C PRO A 43 9.32 -13.04 3.65
N PRO A 44 10.07 -12.34 4.52
CA PRO A 44 9.88 -10.91 4.77
C PRO A 44 9.96 -10.03 3.53
N HIS A 45 10.83 -10.37 2.57
CA HIS A 45 10.97 -9.61 1.32
C HIS A 45 9.72 -9.68 0.43
N ILE A 46 9.04 -10.84 0.37
CA ILE A 46 7.78 -10.97 -0.38
C ILE A 46 6.66 -10.27 0.40
N ALA A 47 6.55 -10.47 1.71
CA ALA A 47 5.52 -9.84 2.52
C ALA A 47 5.57 -8.30 2.43
N LEU A 48 6.77 -7.72 2.56
CA LEU A 48 6.99 -6.27 2.41
C LEU A 48 6.71 -5.80 0.98
N GLY A 49 7.14 -6.56 -0.03
CA GLY A 49 6.88 -6.26 -1.44
C GLY A 49 5.39 -6.24 -1.77
N THR A 50 4.65 -7.27 -1.37
CA THR A 50 3.19 -7.38 -1.54
C THR A 50 2.46 -6.23 -0.85
N ASN A 51 2.85 -5.90 0.38
CA ASN A 51 2.25 -4.78 1.10
C ASN A 51 2.51 -3.44 0.41
N LYS A 52 3.76 -3.17 -0.02
CA LYS A 52 4.11 -1.93 -0.75
C LYS A 52 3.33 -1.81 -2.05
N LEU A 53 3.19 -2.90 -2.81
CA LEU A 53 2.41 -2.93 -4.04
C LEU A 53 0.92 -2.64 -3.78
N ALA A 54 0.32 -3.24 -2.75
CA ALA A 54 -1.07 -2.96 -2.39
C ALA A 54 -1.27 -1.48 -2.00
N ALA A 55 -0.35 -0.91 -1.22
CA ALA A 55 -0.40 0.48 -0.77
C ALA A 55 -0.31 1.48 -1.93
N THR A 56 0.44 1.20 -3.00
CA THR A 56 0.49 2.09 -4.18
C THR A 56 -0.85 2.15 -4.91
N PHE A 57 -1.55 1.04 -5.08
CA PHE A 57 -2.90 1.03 -5.65
C PHE A 57 -3.91 1.75 -4.77
N ALA A 58 -3.85 1.55 -3.46
CA ALA A 58 -4.73 2.24 -2.50
C ALA A 58 -4.54 3.76 -2.57
N SER A 59 -3.29 4.22 -2.48
CA SER A 59 -2.94 5.65 -2.59
C SER A 59 -3.32 6.25 -3.95
N SER A 60 -3.08 5.51 -5.05
CA SER A 60 -3.45 5.96 -6.40
C SER A 60 -4.96 6.12 -6.56
N THR A 61 -5.74 5.18 -6.03
CA THR A 61 -7.22 5.22 -6.06
C THR A 61 -7.77 6.36 -5.22
N ALA A 62 -7.19 6.59 -4.03
CA ALA A 62 -7.55 7.72 -3.17
C ALA A 62 -7.26 9.06 -3.88
N ALA A 63 -6.06 9.20 -4.45
CA ALA A 63 -5.67 10.39 -5.20
C ALA A 63 -6.59 10.64 -6.41
N PHE A 64 -6.93 9.61 -7.17
CA PHE A 64 -7.87 9.71 -8.29
C PHE A 64 -9.28 10.12 -7.84
N THR A 65 -9.75 9.57 -6.71
CA THR A 65 -11.07 9.91 -6.13
C THR A 65 -11.11 11.37 -5.68
N TYR A 66 -10.08 11.87 -5.00
CA TYR A 66 -9.99 13.27 -4.60
C TYR A 66 -9.91 14.22 -5.80
N TYR A 67 -9.20 13.82 -6.85
CA TYR A 67 -9.18 14.56 -8.11
C TYR A 67 -10.56 14.64 -8.75
N LYS A 68 -11.28 13.51 -8.85
CA LYS A 68 -12.64 13.46 -9.42
C LYS A 68 -13.62 14.36 -8.66
N LYS A 69 -13.49 14.43 -7.33
CA LYS A 69 -14.30 15.30 -6.46
C LYS A 69 -13.88 16.77 -6.49
N ARG A 70 -12.87 17.16 -7.29
CA ARG A 70 -12.29 18.51 -7.36
C ARG A 70 -11.88 19.10 -6.01
N LEU A 71 -11.50 18.24 -5.06
CA LEU A 71 -11.10 18.65 -3.71
C LEU A 71 -9.68 19.24 -3.68
N PHE A 72 -8.89 19.08 -4.75
CA PHE A 72 -7.54 19.63 -4.86
C PHE A 72 -7.22 20.04 -6.30
N LYS A 73 -6.35 21.04 -6.48
CA LYS A 73 -5.87 21.47 -7.81
C LYS A 73 -4.54 20.75 -8.14
N PRO A 74 -4.42 20.03 -9.26
CA PRO A 74 -3.24 19.22 -9.58
C PRO A 74 -2.00 20.02 -10.04
N GLN A 75 -1.90 21.30 -9.69
CA GLN A 75 -0.91 22.24 -10.23
C GLN A 75 0.55 21.80 -9.99
N CYS A 76 0.81 21.12 -8.87
CA CYS A 76 2.15 20.69 -8.47
C CYS A 76 2.38 19.18 -8.56
N TRP A 77 1.45 18.41 -9.13
CA TRP A 77 1.48 16.95 -9.03
C TRP A 77 2.70 16.33 -9.72
N GLY A 78 3.11 16.88 -10.88
CA GLY A 78 4.33 16.46 -11.57
C GLY A 78 5.61 16.75 -10.77
N ARG A 79 5.69 17.90 -10.08
CA ARG A 79 6.82 18.25 -9.22
C ARG A 79 6.86 17.36 -7.97
N ALA A 80 5.70 17.10 -7.38
CA ALA A 80 5.59 16.19 -6.24
C ALA A 80 6.00 14.77 -6.62
N PHE A 81 5.53 14.27 -7.77
CA PHE A 81 5.93 12.95 -8.27
C PHE A 81 7.45 12.85 -8.49
N ALA A 82 8.06 13.84 -9.15
CA ALA A 82 9.50 13.87 -9.36
C ALA A 82 10.29 13.92 -8.03
N ALA A 83 9.87 14.77 -7.09
CA ALA A 83 10.51 14.86 -5.78
C ALA A 83 10.39 13.55 -4.99
N THR A 84 9.22 12.91 -4.99
CA THR A 84 9.00 11.62 -4.33
C THR A 84 9.81 10.51 -4.98
N LEU A 85 9.92 10.50 -6.31
CA LEU A 85 10.73 9.52 -7.04
C LEU A 85 12.20 9.64 -6.66
N VAL A 86 12.76 10.86 -6.69
CA VAL A 86 14.14 11.14 -6.30
C VAL A 86 14.38 10.79 -4.83
N GLY A 87 13.46 11.17 -3.94
CA GLY A 87 13.56 10.83 -2.52
C GLY A 87 13.51 9.32 -2.26
N ALA A 88 12.64 8.60 -2.97
CA ALA A 88 12.51 7.15 -2.82
C ALA A 88 13.74 6.39 -3.36
N THR A 89 14.30 6.81 -4.50
CA THR A 89 15.51 6.18 -5.05
C THR A 89 16.72 6.44 -4.17
N LEU A 90 16.93 7.69 -3.75
CA LEU A 90 18.02 8.02 -2.83
C LEU A 90 17.85 7.28 -1.50
N GLY A 91 16.66 7.27 -0.91
CA GLY A 91 16.38 6.55 0.33
C GLY A 91 16.69 5.04 0.24
N THR A 92 16.37 4.41 -0.89
CA THR A 92 16.68 2.97 -1.13
C THR A 92 18.17 2.71 -1.34
N LEU A 93 18.94 3.70 -1.82
CA LEU A 93 20.39 3.56 -2.00
C LEU A 93 21.17 3.75 -0.68
N PHE A 94 20.62 4.53 0.26
CA PHE A 94 21.27 4.85 1.52
C PHE A 94 20.94 3.89 2.68
N VAL A 95 19.85 3.13 2.59
CA VAL A 95 19.38 2.16 3.60
C VAL A 95 19.63 0.74 3.12
#